data_AF-A0A8T6V107-F1
#
_entry.id   AF-A0A8T6V107-F1
#
_cell.length_a   1.000
_cell.length_b   1.000
_cell.length_c   1.000
_cell.angle_alpha   90.00
_cell.angle_beta   90.00
_cell.angle_gamma   90.00
#
_symmetry.space_group_name_H-M   'P 1'
#
loop_
_entity.id
_entity.type
_entity.pdbx_description
1 polymer ?
#
loop_
_entity_poly.entity_id
_entity_poly.type
_entity_poly.pdbx_seq_one_letter_code
_entity_poly.pdbx_strand_id
1 'polypeptide(L)'
;GFEVSTDELRIIGLAEIFPITKDQSKEFLRDVRHLWLRSRRMGTIMKVRSEVLKFMHEFFRKRGFIEVSPPMFISSACEGGATLFGVKYFDEDLYLTQSAQLHLEALIYSSEKVYC
;
A
#
# COMPACT_ATOMS: atom_id res chain seq x y z
N GLY A 1 27.69 9.16 -18.89
CA GLY A 1 26.62 8.20 -19.15
C GLY A 1 27.19 7.01 -19.88
N PHE A 2 26.42 5.94 -20.03
CA PHE A 2 26.80 4.76 -20.80
C PHE A 2 25.69 4.44 -21.80
N GLU A 3 26.04 3.86 -22.93
CA GLU A 3 25.11 3.34 -23.93
C GLU A 3 25.45 1.87 -24.26
N VAL A 4 24.52 1.19 -24.93
CA VAL A 4 24.66 -0.21 -25.31
C VAL A 4 24.61 -0.30 -26.83
N SER A 5 25.70 -0.79 -27.44
CA SER A 5 25.73 -1.24 -28.85
C SER A 5 25.44 -2.75 -28.89
N THR A 6 24.69 -3.22 -29.88
CA THR A 6 24.33 -4.63 -29.99
C THR A 6 24.43 -5.13 -31.42
N ASP A 7 24.94 -6.35 -31.59
CA ASP A 7 25.02 -7.04 -32.87
C ASP A 7 23.70 -7.77 -33.22
N GLU A 8 22.91 -8.15 -32.21
CA GLU A 8 21.65 -8.90 -32.38
C GLU A 8 20.52 -8.31 -31.52
N LEU A 9 19.28 -8.39 -32.03
CA LEU A 9 18.06 -8.02 -31.31
C LEU A 9 16.98 -9.08 -31.53
N ARG A 10 16.41 -9.62 -30.44
CA ARG A 10 15.34 -10.62 -30.47
C ARG A 10 14.09 -10.12 -29.74
N ILE A 11 12.95 -10.21 -30.41
CA ILE A 11 11.64 -9.90 -29.82
C ILE A 11 11.16 -11.10 -28.99
N ILE A 12 10.83 -10.88 -27.71
CA ILE A 12 10.32 -11.92 -26.79
C ILE A 12 8.79 -12.02 -26.82
N GLY A 13 8.10 -10.89 -27.01
CA GLY A 13 6.65 -10.83 -27.10
C GLY A 13 6.21 -9.53 -27.73
N LEU A 14 5.26 -9.60 -28.66
CA LEU A 14 4.62 -8.42 -29.24
C LEU A 14 3.55 -7.89 -28.29
N ALA A 15 3.33 -6.58 -28.35
CA ALA A 15 2.26 -5.91 -27.64
C ALA A 15 1.42 -5.10 -28.62
N GLU A 16 0.15 -4.88 -28.26
CA GLU A 16 -0.67 -3.87 -28.92
C GLU A 16 -0.09 -2.46 -28.70
N ILE A 17 -0.65 -1.48 -29.41
CA ILE A 17 -0.21 -0.09 -29.30
C ILE A 17 -0.38 0.39 -27.86
N PHE A 18 0.71 0.88 -27.28
CA PHE A 18 0.71 1.34 -25.89
C PHE A 18 -0.20 2.57 -25.75
N PRO A 19 -1.21 2.54 -24.86
CA PRO A 19 -2.29 3.55 -24.84
C PRO A 19 -1.88 4.88 -24.19
N ILE A 20 -0.73 4.95 -23.53
CA ILE A 20 -0.26 6.16 -22.85
C ILE A 20 0.72 6.89 -23.75
N THR A 21 0.27 7.99 -24.34
CA THR A 21 1.12 8.92 -25.11
C THR A 21 1.57 10.11 -24.25
N LYS A 22 2.25 11.08 -24.86
CA LYS A 22 2.63 12.34 -24.20
C LYS A 22 1.36 13.13 -23.84
N ASP A 23 1.36 13.78 -22.67
CA ASP A 23 0.33 14.72 -22.22
C ASP A 23 -1.08 14.10 -22.04
N GLN A 24 -1.23 13.28 -20.99
CA GLN A 24 -2.49 12.62 -20.61
C GLN A 24 -3.10 13.21 -19.33
N SER A 25 -4.43 13.19 -19.23
CA SER A 25 -5.13 13.60 -18.00
C SER A 25 -4.80 12.64 -16.85
N LYS A 26 -4.83 13.13 -15.60
CA LYS A 26 -4.56 12.27 -14.44
C LYS A 26 -5.67 11.24 -14.24
N GLU A 27 -6.87 11.54 -14.72
CA GLU A 27 -8.07 10.70 -14.69
C GLU A 27 -7.84 9.50 -15.60
N PHE A 28 -7.51 9.71 -16.87
CA PHE A 28 -7.18 8.62 -17.80
C PHE A 28 -6.03 7.75 -17.29
N LEU A 29 -4.97 8.38 -16.77
CA LEU A 29 -3.83 7.65 -16.22
C LEU A 29 -4.20 6.76 -15.01
N ARG A 30 -5.27 7.11 -14.27
CA ARG A 30 -5.81 6.27 -13.19
C ARG A 30 -6.64 5.11 -13.75
N ASP A 31 -7.36 5.31 -14.85
CA ASP A 31 -8.13 4.22 -15.50
C ASP A 31 -7.20 3.13 -16.04
N VAL A 32 -6.06 3.51 -16.61
CA VAL A 32 -5.00 2.57 -17.06
C VAL A 32 -3.84 2.44 -16.07
N ARG A 33 -4.13 2.53 -14.76
CA ARG A 33 -3.09 2.60 -13.70
C ARG A 33 -2.05 1.50 -13.77
N HIS A 34 -2.46 0.28 -14.10
CA HIS A 34 -1.59 -0.88 -14.23
C HIS A 34 -0.46 -0.70 -15.28
N LEU A 35 -0.71 0.09 -16.34
CA LEU A 35 0.31 0.50 -17.30
C LEU A 35 1.07 1.73 -16.85
N TRP A 36 0.39 2.72 -16.26
CA TRP A 36 1.02 3.95 -15.78
C TRP A 36 2.07 3.68 -14.68
N LEU A 37 1.86 2.64 -13.86
CA LEU A 37 2.82 2.16 -12.86
C LEU A 37 4.19 1.78 -13.45
N ARG A 38 4.27 1.45 -14.75
CA ARG A 38 5.52 1.11 -15.46
C ARG A 38 6.34 2.34 -15.85
N SER A 39 5.78 3.55 -15.72
CA SER A 39 6.52 4.79 -15.99
C SER A 39 7.66 4.97 -14.98
N ARG A 40 8.75 5.61 -15.41
CA ARG A 40 9.92 5.89 -14.55
C ARG A 40 9.53 6.56 -13.24
N ARG A 41 8.65 7.57 -13.29
CA ARG A 41 8.20 8.30 -12.09
C ARG A 41 7.47 7.39 -11.11
N MET A 42 6.50 6.61 -11.58
CA MET A 42 5.71 5.74 -10.71
C MET A 42 6.54 4.59 -10.15
N GLY A 43 7.39 3.98 -10.98
CA GLY A 43 8.34 2.96 -10.54
C GLY A 43 9.30 3.49 -9.46
N THR A 44 9.82 4.72 -9.61
CA THR A 44 10.65 5.35 -8.58
C THR A 44 9.87 5.58 -7.28
N ILE A 45 8.61 6.06 -7.35
CA ILE A 45 7.78 6.26 -6.16
C ILE A 45 7.59 4.94 -5.40
N MET A 46 7.34 3.83 -6.10
CA MET A 46 7.17 2.52 -5.46
C MET A 46 8.46 2.05 -4.78
N LYS A 47 9.62 2.25 -5.41
CA LYS A 47 10.93 1.94 -4.80
C LYS A 47 11.18 2.77 -3.54
N VAL A 48 10.90 4.07 -3.58
CA VAL A 48 11.02 4.95 -2.41
C VAL A 48 10.07 4.50 -1.29
N ARG A 49 8.81 4.17 -1.62
CA ARG A 49 7.85 3.65 -0.63
C ARG A 49 8.35 2.36 0.03
N SER A 50 8.94 1.45 -0.74
CA SER A 50 9.55 0.22 -0.20
C SER A 50 10.63 0.51 0.83
N GLU A 51 11.54 1.45 0.52
CA GLU A 51 12.59 1.84 1.47
C GLU A 51 12.00 2.52 2.71
N VAL A 52 11.03 3.43 2.56
CA VAL A 52 10.38 4.10 3.70
C VAL A 52 9.75 3.08 4.65
N LEU A 53 9.00 2.09 4.12
CA LEU A 53 8.40 1.05 4.96
C LEU A 53 9.48 0.24 5.69
N LYS A 54 10.51 -0.20 4.98
CA LYS A 54 11.66 -0.89 5.59
C LYS A 54 12.27 -0.07 6.74
N PHE A 55 12.50 1.23 6.53
CA PHE A 55 13.04 2.10 7.57
C PHE A 55 12.11 2.24 8.78
N MET A 56 10.79 2.32 8.57
CA MET A 56 9.81 2.34 9.67
C MET A 56 9.88 1.05 10.50
N HIS A 57 9.88 -0.12 9.86
CA HIS A 57 10.02 -1.41 10.56
C HIS A 57 11.34 -1.49 11.32
N GLU A 58 12.46 -1.09 10.70
CA GLU A 58 13.76 -1.06 11.38
C GLU A 58 13.78 -0.12 12.58
N PHE A 59 13.17 1.06 12.47
CA PHE A 59 13.11 2.05 13.54
C PHE A 59 12.42 1.50 14.78
N PHE A 60 11.27 0.84 14.60
CA PHE A 60 10.48 0.24 15.69
C PHE A 60 11.19 -0.98 16.29
N ARG A 61 11.68 -1.89 15.43
CA ARG A 61 12.40 -3.11 15.88
C ARG A 61 13.65 -2.76 16.69
N LYS A 62 14.44 -1.76 16.26
CA LYS A 62 15.62 -1.26 17.01
C LYS A 62 15.27 -0.69 18.39
N ARG A 63 14.00 -0.38 18.66
CA ARG A 63 13.50 0.15 19.94
C ARG A 63 12.73 -0.87 20.78
N GLY A 64 12.75 -2.14 20.35
CA GLY A 64 12.08 -3.24 21.04
C GLY A 64 10.57 -3.26 20.86
N PHE A 65 10.02 -2.61 19.82
CA PHE A 65 8.60 -2.73 19.50
C PHE A 65 8.32 -4.06 18.77
N ILE A 66 7.16 -4.63 19.06
CA ILE A 66 6.63 -5.83 18.40
C ILE A 66 5.61 -5.40 17.35
N GLU A 67 5.75 -5.95 16.15
CA GLU A 67 4.79 -5.76 15.06
C GLU A 67 3.57 -6.65 15.30
N VAL A 68 2.37 -6.08 15.23
CA VAL A 68 1.11 -6.78 15.47
C VAL A 68 0.14 -6.57 14.31
N SER A 69 -0.84 -7.47 14.18
CA SER A 69 -1.84 -7.43 13.10
C SER A 69 -3.26 -7.34 13.68
N PRO A 70 -3.74 -6.14 14.03
CA PRO A 70 -5.11 -5.92 14.52
C PRO A 70 -6.17 -6.25 13.45
N PRO A 71 -7.41 -6.58 13.85
CA PRO A 71 -8.48 -6.89 12.91
C PRO A 71 -8.89 -5.68 12.08
N MET A 72 -9.26 -5.92 10.81
CA MET A 72 -9.77 -4.90 9.90
C MET A 72 -11.30 -4.74 9.97
N PHE A 73 -12.01 -5.72 10.53
CA PHE A 73 -13.45 -5.67 10.76
C PHE A 73 -13.72 -5.41 12.24
N ILE A 74 -14.57 -4.43 12.53
CA ILE A 74 -14.94 -4.01 13.88
C ILE A 74 -16.46 -3.92 14.00
N SER A 75 -16.99 -4.21 15.19
CA SER A 75 -18.43 -4.13 15.47
C SER A 75 -18.90 -2.75 15.91
N SER A 76 -17.98 -1.87 16.31
CA SER A 76 -18.26 -0.50 16.75
C SER A 76 -17.16 0.47 16.34
N ALA A 77 -17.50 1.74 16.20
CA ALA A 77 -16.55 2.80 15.83
C ALA A 77 -15.45 2.97 16.89
N CYS A 78 -14.20 3.20 16.45
CA CYS A 78 -13.12 3.57 17.36
C CYS A 78 -13.20 5.04 17.82
N GLU A 79 -13.71 5.93 16.97
CA GLU A 79 -13.84 7.37 17.23
C GLU A 79 -15.28 7.82 16.93
N GLY A 80 -15.87 8.63 17.81
CA GLY A 80 -17.23 9.15 17.63
C GLY A 80 -17.32 10.14 16.46
N GLY A 81 -18.39 10.05 15.65
CA GLY A 81 -18.69 10.99 14.58
C GLY A 81 -18.08 10.66 13.21
N ALA A 82 -17.43 9.50 13.07
CA ALA A 82 -16.78 9.10 11.82
C ALA A 82 -17.71 8.34 10.87
N THR A 83 -17.52 8.51 9.56
CA THR A 83 -18.25 7.73 8.54
C THR A 83 -17.63 6.35 8.39
N LEU A 84 -18.33 5.31 8.84
CA LEU A 84 -17.90 3.92 8.73
C LEU A 84 -18.36 3.29 7.42
N PHE A 85 -17.48 2.49 6.79
CA PHE A 85 -17.86 1.62 5.69
C PHE A 85 -18.44 0.32 6.26
N GLY A 86 -19.75 0.14 6.11
CA GLY A 86 -20.45 -1.08 6.51
C GLY A 86 -20.11 -2.27 5.61
N VAL A 87 -19.98 -3.44 6.22
CA VAL A 87 -19.71 -4.71 5.57
C VAL A 87 -20.68 -5.74 6.15
N LYS A 88 -21.49 -6.33 5.28
CA LYS A 88 -22.31 -7.48 5.65
C LYS A 88 -21.39 -8.69 5.81
N TYR A 89 -21.18 -9.11 7.04
CA TYR A 89 -20.28 -10.20 7.41
C TYR A 89 -21.11 -11.35 7.97
N PHE A 90 -21.47 -12.29 7.08
CA PHE A 90 -22.45 -13.34 7.36
C PHE A 90 -23.80 -12.74 7.80
N ASP A 91 -24.25 -13.09 9.01
CA ASP A 91 -25.49 -12.64 9.62
C ASP A 91 -25.31 -11.39 10.51
N GLU A 92 -24.10 -10.81 10.52
CA GLU A 92 -23.77 -9.60 11.28
C GLU A 92 -23.39 -8.44 10.37
N ASP A 93 -23.71 -7.22 10.82
CA ASP A 93 -23.21 -5.99 10.20
C ASP A 93 -21.95 -5.54 10.95
N LEU A 94 -20.82 -5.58 10.25
CA LEU A 94 -19.53 -5.09 10.72
C LEU A 94 -19.11 -3.85 9.93
N TYR A 95 -18.00 -3.24 10.34
CA TYR A 95 -17.45 -2.07 9.70
C TYR A 95 -15.95 -2.24 9.42
N LEU A 96 -15.46 -1.57 8.37
CA LEU A 96 -14.01 -1.44 8.17
C LEU A 96 -13.43 -0.49 9.21
N THR A 97 -12.34 -0.93 9.84
CA THR A 97 -11.63 -0.10 10.83
C THR A 97 -11.04 1.16 10.21
N GLN A 98 -11.05 2.24 11.00
CA GLN A 98 -10.41 3.51 10.69
C GLN A 98 -9.04 3.64 11.38
N SER A 99 -8.86 2.92 12.49
CA SER A 99 -7.66 3.00 13.32
C SER A 99 -7.48 1.70 14.10
N ALA A 100 -6.22 1.29 14.27
CA ALA A 100 -5.85 0.17 15.14
C ALA A 100 -5.76 0.56 16.62
N GLN A 101 -5.94 1.83 16.97
CA GLN A 101 -5.62 2.40 18.28
C GLN A 101 -6.14 1.57 19.46
N LEU A 102 -7.44 1.28 19.52
CA LEU A 102 -8.03 0.54 20.65
C LEU A 102 -7.44 -0.87 20.81
N HIS A 103 -7.09 -1.53 19.70
CA HIS A 103 -6.45 -2.84 19.73
C HIS A 103 -4.99 -2.72 20.19
N LEU A 104 -4.26 -1.68 19.79
CA LEU A 104 -2.91 -1.43 20.27
C LEU A 104 -2.90 -1.11 21.78
N GLU A 105 -3.85 -0.32 22.27
CA GLU A 105 -4.04 -0.04 23.70
C GLU A 105 -4.33 -1.29 24.54
N ALA A 106 -5.00 -2.30 23.96
CA ALA A 106 -5.16 -3.59 24.61
C ALA A 106 -3.85 -4.41 24.61
N LEU A 107 -3.08 -4.34 23.52
CA LEU A 107 -1.87 -5.15 23.33
C LEU A 107 -0.66 -4.68 24.14
N ILE A 108 -0.60 -3.41 24.56
CA ILE A 108 0.49 -2.95 25.45
C ILE A 108 0.49 -3.68 26.80
N TYR A 109 -0.66 -4.21 27.27
CA TYR A 109 -0.73 -4.95 28.53
C TYR A 109 -0.02 -6.30 28.48
N SER A 110 0.18 -6.88 27.28
CA SER A 110 0.90 -8.15 27.10
C SER A 110 2.28 -7.97 26.48
N SER A 111 2.46 -6.95 25.64
CA SER A 111 3.62 -6.80 24.75
C SER A 111 4.40 -5.51 24.97
N GLU A 112 3.96 -4.64 25.89
CA GLU A 112 4.52 -3.34 26.27
C GLU A 112 4.61 -2.30 25.13
N LYS A 113 5.35 -2.60 24.06
CA LYS A 113 5.62 -1.74 22.91
C LYS A 113 5.14 -2.42 21.63
N VAL A 114 4.10 -1.89 21.01
CA VAL A 114 3.50 -2.45 19.78
C VAL A 114 3.37 -1.42 18.67
N TYR A 115 3.44 -1.89 17.42
CA TYR A 115 3.15 -1.12 16.21
C TYR A 115 2.50 -2.03 15.14
N CYS A 116 1.79 -1.45 14.18
CA CYS A 116 1.17 -2.18 13.06
C CYS A 116 1.33 -1.39 11.75
#